data_AF-A0AAW2S2H5-F1
#
_entry.id   AF-A0AAW2S2H5-F1
#
_cell.length_a   1.000
_cell.length_b   1.000
_cell.length_c   1.000
_cell.angle_alpha   90.00
_cell.angle_beta   90.00
_cell.angle_gamma   90.00
#
_symmetry.space_group_name_H-M   'P 1'
#
loop_
_entity.id
_entity.type
_entity.pdbx_description
1 polymer ?
#
loop_
_entity_poly.entity_id
_entity_poly.type
_entity_poly.pdbx_seq_one_letter_code
_entity_poly.pdbx_strand_id
1 'polypeptide(L)'
;MAGCWREVIRAILEFFRIGRLLKQVNATLISLIPKVATPTVVAEFWPISCCNILYKIITKILVQRMRGVLDKLISPSQNAFVPGRSIGDNILLAQELFHGYDVAPPS
;
A
#
# COMPACT_ATOMS: atom_id res chain seq x y z
N MET A 1 -21.00 -20.89 -15.29
CA MET A 1 -19.99 -20.13 -14.50
C MET A 1 -18.70 -19.76 -15.26
N ALA A 2 -18.35 -20.38 -16.40
CA ALA A 2 -17.12 -20.06 -17.14
C ALA A 2 -17.14 -18.72 -17.94
N GLY A 3 -18.31 -18.11 -18.16
CA GLY A 3 -18.44 -16.88 -18.95
C GLY A 3 -17.89 -15.62 -18.27
N CYS A 4 -18.13 -15.48 -16.97
CA CYS A 4 -17.84 -14.25 -16.20
C CYS A 4 -16.34 -13.95 -16.09
N TRP A 5 -15.48 -14.96 -15.95
CA TRP A 5 -14.03 -14.75 -15.86
C TRP A 5 -13.40 -14.24 -17.16
N ARG A 6 -13.96 -14.59 -18.32
CA ARG A 6 -13.47 -14.06 -19.61
C ARG A 6 -13.69 -12.55 -19.71
N GLU A 7 -14.80 -12.05 -19.17
CA GLU A 7 -15.12 -10.63 -19.17
C GLU A 7 -14.21 -9.85 -18.22
N VAL A 8 -13.93 -10.41 -17.04
CA VAL A 8 -12.95 -9.87 -16.09
C VAL A 8 -11.57 -9.74 -16.74
N ILE A 9 -11.09 -10.81 -17.37
CA ILE A 9 -9.78 -10.81 -18.06
C ILE A 9 -9.78 -9.76 -19.17
N ARG A 10 -10.84 -9.70 -20.00
CA ARG A 10 -10.96 -8.72 -21.08
C ARG A 10 -10.91 -7.29 -20.56
N ALA A 11 -11.62 -6.99 -19.48
CA ALA A 11 -11.62 -5.64 -18.88
C ALA A 11 -10.24 -5.25 -18.34
N ILE A 12 -9.52 -6.19 -17.72
CA ILE A 12 -8.15 -5.96 -17.23
C ILE A 12 -7.19 -5.71 -18.41
N LEU A 13 -7.25 -6.54 -19.46
CA LEU A 13 -6.41 -6.38 -20.64
C LEU A 13 -6.68 -5.04 -21.34
N GLU A 14 -7.94 -4.64 -21.44
CA GLU A 14 -8.33 -3.38 -22.05
C GLU A 14 -7.82 -2.17 -21.24
N PHE A 15 -7.87 -2.24 -19.92
CA PHE A 15 -7.24 -1.22 -19.06
C PHE A 15 -5.75 -1.06 -19.37
N PHE A 16 -5.01 -2.16 -19.50
CA PHE A 16 -3.57 -2.09 -19.82
C PHE A 16 -3.27 -1.70 -21.27
N ARG A 17 -4.23 -1.87 -22.19
CA ARG A 17 -4.10 -1.46 -23.59
C ARG A 17 -4.39 0.03 -23.78
N ILE A 18 -5.47 0.54 -23.18
CA ILE A 18 -5.91 1.94 -23.32
C ILE A 18 -5.29 2.86 -22.26
N GLY A 19 -4.95 2.33 -21.09
CA GLY A 19 -4.49 3.11 -19.94
C GLY A 19 -5.59 3.90 -19.22
N ARG A 20 -6.87 3.54 -19.42
CA ARG A 20 -8.02 4.23 -18.81
C ARG A 20 -8.82 3.30 -17.92
N LEU A 21 -9.11 3.76 -16.71
CA LEU A 21 -9.99 3.08 -15.77
C LEU A 21 -11.42 3.63 -15.89
N LEU A 22 -12.41 2.73 -16.02
CA LEU A 22 -13.82 3.11 -16.00
C LEU A 22 -14.21 3.66 -14.63
N LYS A 23 -15.00 4.74 -14.59
CA LYS A 23 -15.41 5.42 -13.33
C LYS A 23 -16.09 4.47 -12.36
N GLN A 24 -16.91 3.55 -12.86
CA GLN A 24 -17.64 2.56 -12.09
C GLN A 24 -16.70 1.58 -11.38
N VAL A 25 -15.55 1.26 -11.98
CA VAL A 25 -14.53 0.39 -11.36
C VAL A 25 -13.81 1.12 -10.23
N ASN A 26 -13.70 2.45 -10.31
CA ASN A 26 -13.12 3.29 -9.26
C ASN A 26 -14.09 3.60 -8.11
N ALA A 27 -15.36 3.18 -8.21
CA ALA A 27 -16.31 3.34 -7.12
C ALA A 27 -15.89 2.48 -5.91
N THR A 28 -15.98 3.07 -4.72
CA THR A 28 -15.58 2.44 -3.45
C THR A 28 -16.65 2.70 -2.41
N LEU A 29 -17.09 1.64 -1.73
CA LEU A 29 -17.92 1.75 -0.54
C LEU A 29 -17.02 1.96 0.68
N ILE A 30 -17.31 2.96 1.51
CA ILE A 30 -16.62 3.14 2.79
C ILE A 30 -17.42 2.43 3.86
N SER A 31 -16.83 1.40 4.48
CA SER A 31 -17.39 0.69 5.63
C SER A 31 -16.72 1.19 6.92
N LEU A 32 -17.50 1.49 7.94
CA LEU A 32 -17.00 1.95 9.24
C LEU A 32 -16.97 0.77 10.21
N ILE A 33 -15.77 0.37 10.63
CA ILE A 33 -15.58 -0.70 11.63
C ILE A 33 -15.30 -0.07 13.00
N PRO A 34 -16.08 -0.38 14.05
CA PRO A 34 -15.82 0.15 15.40
C PRO A 34 -14.41 -0.19 15.90
N LYS A 35 -13.71 0.79 16.48
CA LYS A 35 -12.44 0.59 17.22
C LYS A 35 -12.66 0.13 18.65
N VAL A 36 -13.76 0.59 19.24
CA VAL A 36 -14.16 0.38 20.63
C VAL A 36 -15.57 -0.19 20.69
N ALA A 37 -15.96 -0.75 21.84
CA ALA A 37 -17.24 -1.45 21.99
C ALA A 37 -18.46 -0.55 21.74
N THR A 38 -18.39 0.72 22.16
CA THR A 38 -19.49 1.69 22.06
C THR A 38 -18.95 3.01 21.49
N PRO A 39 -18.81 3.11 20.16
CA PRO A 39 -18.29 4.33 19.54
C PRO A 39 -19.33 5.46 19.64
N THR A 40 -18.88 6.61 20.13
CA THR A 40 -19.66 7.84 20.34
C THR A 40 -19.22 8.96 19.39
N VAL A 41 -18.00 8.90 18.87
CA VAL A 41 -17.46 9.87 17.90
C VAL A 41 -16.93 9.18 16.65
N VAL A 42 -16.92 9.88 15.52
CA VAL A 42 -16.49 9.33 14.21
C VAL A 42 -15.03 8.84 14.23
N ALA A 43 -14.16 9.46 15.03
CA ALA A 43 -12.75 9.07 15.17
C ALA A 43 -12.56 7.65 15.76
N GLU A 44 -13.58 7.11 16.42
CA GLU A 44 -13.62 5.76 16.99
C GLU A 44 -14.01 4.67 15.98
N PHE A 45 -14.06 5.00 14.69
CA PHE A 45 -14.21 4.04 13.61
C PHE A 45 -12.94 3.94 12.77
N TRP A 46 -12.64 2.73 12.30
CA TRP A 46 -11.74 2.48 11.18
C TRP A 46 -12.53 2.58 9.88
N PRO A 47 -12.25 3.57 9.01
CA PRO A 47 -12.80 3.56 7.67
C PRO A 47 -12.06 2.51 6.82
N ILE A 48 -12.81 1.59 6.21
CA ILE A 48 -12.30 0.62 5.25
C ILE A 48 -12.91 0.87 3.88
N SER A 49 -12.03 0.98 2.88
CA SER A 49 -12.40 1.09 1.48
C SER A 49 -12.70 -0.29 0.88
N CYS A 50 -13.98 -0.61 0.70
CA CYS A 50 -14.46 -1.76 -0.04
C CYS A 50 -14.46 -1.44 -1.54
N CYS A 51 -13.28 -1.55 -2.17
CA CYS A 51 -13.09 -1.28 -3.60
C CYS A 51 -13.55 -2.44 -4.49
N ASN A 52 -13.81 -2.14 -5.76
CA ASN A 52 -14.13 -3.13 -6.79
C ASN A 52 -13.01 -4.18 -6.97
N ILE A 53 -13.37 -5.44 -7.24
CA ILE A 53 -12.40 -6.51 -7.46
C ILE A 53 -11.51 -6.28 -8.68
N LEU A 54 -12.05 -5.70 -9.77
CA LEU A 54 -11.28 -5.32 -10.95
C LEU A 54 -10.20 -4.29 -10.59
N TYR A 55 -10.56 -3.30 -9.78
CA TYR A 55 -9.61 -2.32 -9.26
C TYR A 55 -8.48 -3.01 -8.49
N LYS A 56 -8.82 -3.91 -7.55
CA LYS A 56 -7.83 -4.65 -6.75
C LYS A 56 -6.92 -5.53 -7.59
N ILE A 57 -7.43 -6.15 -8.66
CA ILE A 57 -6.62 -6.98 -9.56
C ILE A 57 -5.65 -6.09 -10.36
N ILE A 58 -6.15 -5.00 -10.94
CA ILE A 58 -5.34 -4.06 -11.72
C ILE A 58 -4.20 -3.49 -10.86
N THR A 59 -4.50 -3.02 -9.65
CA THR A 59 -3.48 -2.46 -8.76
C THR A 59 -2.46 -3.51 -8.33
N LYS A 60 -2.88 -4.75 -8.07
CA LYS A 60 -1.96 -5.85 -7.76
C LYS A 60 -1.00 -6.16 -8.93
N ILE A 61 -1.49 -6.16 -10.16
CA ILE A 61 -0.64 -6.33 -11.35
C ILE A 61 0.36 -5.17 -11.47
N LEU A 62 -0.09 -3.93 -11.27
CA LEU A 62 0.78 -2.76 -11.30
C LEU A 62 1.89 -2.84 -10.25
N VAL A 63 1.54 -3.16 -8.99
CA VAL A 63 2.51 -3.35 -7.91
C VAL A 63 3.53 -4.43 -8.26
N GLN A 64 3.09 -5.56 -8.82
CA GLN A 64 4.00 -6.63 -9.24
C GLN A 64 4.97 -6.17 -10.33
N ARG A 65 4.52 -5.34 -11.29
CA ARG A 65 5.39 -4.75 -12.32
C ARG A 65 6.37 -3.73 -11.75
N MET A 66 5.94 -2.92 -10.78
CA MET A 66 6.79 -1.90 -10.15
C MET A 66 7.83 -2.48 -9.19
N ARG A 67 7.62 -3.69 -8.65
CA ARG A 67 8.50 -4.30 -7.65
C ARG A 67 9.97 -4.28 -8.06
N GLY A 68 10.29 -4.57 -9.33
CA GLY A 68 11.68 -4.62 -9.80
C GLY A 68 12.40 -3.27 -9.89
N VAL A 69 11.66 -2.15 -9.85
CA VAL A 69 12.23 -0.80 -9.89
C VAL A 69 12.04 -0.04 -8.58
N LEU A 70 11.26 -0.58 -7.64
CA LEU A 70 10.84 0.12 -6.43
C LEU A 70 12.05 0.55 -5.58
N ASP A 71 13.06 -0.30 -5.43
CA ASP A 71 14.28 0.00 -4.66
C ASP A 71 15.06 1.22 -5.17
N LYS A 72 14.93 1.56 -6.46
CA LYS A 72 15.58 2.73 -7.06
C LYS A 72 14.76 4.01 -6.90
N LEU A 73 13.48 3.89 -6.56
CA LEU A 73 12.53 5.00 -6.48
C LEU A 73 12.27 5.46 -5.04
N ILE A 74 12.55 4.60 -4.06
CA ILE A 74 12.29 4.88 -2.64
C ILE A 74 13.59 5.15 -1.88
N SER A 75 13.49 5.95 -0.81
CA SER A 75 14.62 6.21 0.07
C SER A 75 15.18 4.91 0.69
N PRO A 76 16.50 4.80 0.91
CA PRO A 76 17.09 3.73 1.72
C PRO A 76 16.46 3.62 3.11
N SER A 77 16.02 4.73 3.72
CA SER A 77 15.39 4.75 5.05
C SER A 77 13.92 4.27 5.06
N GLN A 78 13.32 4.02 3.89
CA GLN A 78 11.96 3.52 3.79
C GLN A 78 11.95 2.00 3.88
N ASN A 79 11.68 1.47 5.07
CA ASN A 79 11.70 0.01 5.31
C ASN A 79 10.31 -0.63 5.32
N ALA A 80 9.26 0.12 5.62
CA ALA A 80 7.91 -0.42 5.67
C ALA A 80 7.42 -0.82 4.26
N PHE A 81 6.80 -2.00 4.16
CA PHE A 81 6.17 -2.53 2.95
C PHE A 81 7.12 -2.77 1.76
N VAL A 82 8.43 -2.86 2.00
CA VAL A 82 9.44 -3.18 0.99
C VAL A 82 9.96 -4.60 1.22
N PRO A 83 9.86 -5.52 0.24
CA PRO A 83 10.42 -6.86 0.38
C PRO A 83 11.91 -6.81 0.70
N GLY A 84 12.34 -7.57 1.71
CA GLY A 84 13.76 -7.64 2.10
C GLY A 84 14.25 -6.54 3.03
N ARG A 85 13.40 -5.57 3.40
CA ARG A 85 13.72 -4.57 4.44
C ARG A 85 12.92 -4.84 5.70
N SER A 86 13.55 -4.69 6.86
CA SER A 86 12.93 -4.87 8.16
C SER A 86 12.66 -3.54 8.83
N ILE A 87 11.56 -3.44 9.58
CA ILE A 87 11.32 -2.29 10.45
C ILE A 87 12.39 -2.15 11.53
N GLY A 88 13.03 -3.26 11.91
CA GLY A 88 14.14 -3.29 12.86
C GLY A 88 15.39 -2.55 12.36
N ASP A 89 15.62 -2.50 11.04
CA ASP A 89 16.80 -1.83 10.48
C ASP A 89 16.75 -0.32 10.79
N ASN A 90 15.56 0.28 10.87
CA ASN A 90 15.40 1.69 11.26
C ASN A 90 15.64 1.91 12.76
N ILE A 91 15.31 0.91 13.60
CA ILE A 91 15.58 0.98 15.05
C ILE A 91 17.10 0.92 15.26
N LEU A 92 17.80 0.02 14.56
CA LEU A 92 19.26 -0.10 14.64
C LEU A 92 19.96 1.18 14.16
N LEU A 93 19.56 1.72 13.00
CA LEU A 93 20.07 2.99 12.50
C LEU A 93 19.88 4.13 13.50
N ALA A 94 18.71 4.21 14.15
CA ALA A 94 18.46 5.22 15.17
C ALA A 94 19.40 5.04 16.37
N GLN A 95 19.60 3.81 16.84
CA GLN A 95 20.52 3.50 17.95
C GLN A 95 21.97 3.87 17.62
N GLU A 96 22.45 3.55 16.41
CA GLU A 96 23.80 3.93 15.94
C GLU A 96 23.98 5.44 15.88
N LEU A 97 22.97 6.17 15.37
CA LEU A 97 22.99 7.63 15.33
C LEU A 97 23.11 8.21 16.74
N PHE A 98 22.26 7.78 17.69
CA PHE A 98 22.31 8.26 19.08
C PHE A 98 23.65 7.94 19.77
N HIS A 99 24.22 6.76 19.52
CA HIS A 99 25.52 6.40 20.06
C HIS A 99 26.66 7.31 19.53
N GLY A 100 26.57 7.75 18.26
CA GLY A 100 27.51 8.70 17.68
C GLY A 100 27.39 10.13 18.21
N TYR A 101 26.23 10.52 18.76
CA TYR A 101 26.02 11.85 19.37
C TYR A 101 26.64 11.99 20.77
N ASP A 102 26.83 10.90 21.52
CA ASP A 102 27.53 10.92 22.81
C ASP A 102 29.05 11.15 22.67
N VAL A 103 29.58 11.09 21.44
CA VAL A 103 30.95 11.48 21.11
C VAL A 103 30.97 12.97 20.74
N ALA A 104 30.80 13.85 21.74
CA ALA A 104 31.04 15.28 21.55
C ALA A 104 32.49 15.50 21.03
N PRO A 105 32.72 16.41 20.06
CA PRO A 105 34.08 16.69 19.60
C PRO A 105 34.93 17.16 20.79
N PRO A 106 36.18 16.68 20.94
CA PRO A 106 37.05 17.17 22.00
C PRO A 106 37.29 18.67 21.79
N SER A 107 37.02 19.44 22.85
CA SER A 107 37.31 20.87 23.00
C SER A 107 38.76 21.23 22.68
#